data_AF-A0A4Y3JCT6-F1
#
_entry.id   AF-A0A4Y3JCT6-F1
#
_cell.length_a   1.000
_cell.length_b   1.000
_cell.length_c   1.000
_cell.angle_alpha   90.00
_cell.angle_beta   90.00
_cell.angle_gamma   90.00
#
_symmetry.space_group_name_H-M   'P 1'
#
loop_
_entity.id
_entity.type
_entity.pdbx_description
1 polymer ?
#
loop_
_entity_poly.entity_id
_entity_poly.type
_entity_poly.pdbx_seq_one_letter_code
_entity_poly.pdbx_strand_id
1 'polypeptide(L)' 'MKKTIHVTAHTPITLDAFKKRQKQIKLSNFLKKLFEGTAFICMFAFTFSFFFLGK' A
#
# COMPACT_ATOMS: atom_id res chain seq x y z
N MET A 1 -10.96 -46.19 -3.78
CA MET A 1 -10.27 -45.01 -4.36
C MET A 1 -9.42 -44.34 -3.29
N LYS A 2 -8.08 -44.41 -3.41
CA LYS A 2 -7.18 -43.68 -2.49
C LYS A 2 -7.22 -42.20 -2.87
N LYS A 3 -7.62 -41.32 -1.94
CA LYS A 3 -7.53 -39.87 -2.10
C LYS A 3 -6.05 -39.47 -1.98
N THR A 4 -5.46 -39.01 -3.08
CA THR A 4 -4.11 -38.43 -3.08
C THR A 4 -4.19 -37.05 -2.44
N ILE A 5 -3.82 -36.94 -1.17
CA ILE A 5 -3.71 -35.65 -0.48
C ILE A 5 -2.44 -35.00 -1.03
N HIS A 6 -2.60 -34.01 -1.92
CA HIS A 6 -1.51 -33.14 -2.33
C HIS A 6 -1.13 -32.26 -1.13
N VAL A 7 -0.22 -32.76 -0.30
CA VAL A 7 0.43 -31.95 0.73
C VAL A 7 1.35 -30.99 -0.01
N THR A 8 0.85 -29.79 -0.30
CA THR A 8 1.66 -28.69 -0.81
C THR A 8 2.71 -28.38 0.24
N ALA A 9 3.94 -28.85 0.04
CA ALA A 9 5.05 -28.50 0.89
C ALA A 9 5.15 -26.97 0.93
N HIS A 10 5.01 -26.38 2.11
CA HIS A 10 5.33 -24.97 2.33
C HIS A 10 6.83 -24.81 2.11
N THR A 11 7.25 -24.59 0.87
CA THR A 11 8.62 -24.19 0.61
C THR A 11 8.83 -22.88 1.35
N PRO A 12 9.77 -22.82 2.32
CA PRO A 12 10.06 -21.57 2.99
C PRO A 12 10.50 -20.61 1.89
N ILE A 13 9.76 -19.51 1.74
CA ILE A 13 10.10 -18.45 0.80
C ILE A 13 11.55 -18.07 1.11
N THR A 14 12.47 -18.25 0.16
CA THR A 14 13.88 -17.90 0.33
C THR A 14 13.99 -16.47 0.85
N LEU A 15 14.94 -16.21 1.76
CA LEU A 15 15.16 -14.89 2.36
C LEU A 15 15.16 -13.74 1.34
N ASP A 16 15.73 -13.96 0.16
CA ASP A 16 15.73 -12.99 -0.94
C ASP A 16 14.34 -12.68 -1.50
N ALA A 17 13.50 -13.71 -1.66
CA ALA A 17 12.14 -13.55 -2.14
C ALA A 17 11.25 -12.85 -1.09
N PHE A 18 11.47 -13.12 0.20
CA PHE A 18 10.80 -12.41 1.29
C PHE A 18 11.21 -10.92 1.32
N LYS A 19 12.51 -10.63 1.24
CA LYS A 19 13.04 -9.25 1.23
C LYS A 19 12.53 -8.46 0.02
N LYS A 20 12.44 -9.08 -1.16
CA LYS A 20 11.85 -8.47 -2.37
C LYS A 20 10.38 -8.10 -2.14
N ARG A 21 9.57 -9.02 -1.60
CA ARG A 21 8.16 -8.75 -1.27
C ARG A 21 8.01 -7.63 -0.25
N GLN A 22 8.84 -7.63 0.79
CA GLN A 22 8.80 -6.61 1.84
C GLN A 22 9.13 -5.20 1.30
N LYS A 23 10.11 -5.09 0.39
CA LYS A 23 10.43 -3.82 -0.30
C LYS A 23 9.26 -3.32 -1.14
N GLN A 24 8.62 -4.20 -1.90
CA GLN A 24 7.46 -3.85 -2.72
C GLN A 24 6.28 -3.35 -1.87
N ILE A 25 5.99 -4.04 -0.75
CA ILE A 25 4.94 -3.63 0.19
C ILE A 25 5.28 -2.28 0.85
N LYS A 26 6.54 -2.05 1.21
CA LYS A 26 6.97 -0.78 1.82
C LYS A 26 6.81 0.39 0.85
N LEU A 27 7.19 0.21 -0.43
CA LEU A 27 7.04 1.23 -1.46
C LEU A 27 5.58 1.54 -1.75
N SER A 28 4.73 0.52 -1.91
CA SER A 28 3.31 0.74 -2.19
C SER A 28 2.60 1.43 -1.01
N ASN A 29 2.92 1.05 0.23
CA ASN A 29 2.38 1.73 1.41
C ASN A 29 2.88 3.18 1.54
N PHE A 30 4.14 3.45 1.18
CA PHE A 30 4.68 4.80 1.20
C PHE A 30 3.98 5.70 0.17
N LEU A 31 3.80 5.22 -1.06
CA LEU A 31 3.07 5.95 -2.11
C LEU A 31 1.62 6.22 -1.72
N LYS A 32 0.93 5.24 -1.11
CA LYS A 32 -0.44 5.43 -0.60
C LYS A 32 -0.52 6.54 0.44
N LYS A 33 0.41 6.54 1.42
CA LYS A 33 0.47 7.57 2.47
C LYS A 33 0.80 8.95 1.91
N LEU A 34 1.69 9.04 0.91
CA LEU A 34 1.98 10.29 0.23
C LEU A 34 0.76 10.83 -0.51
N PHE A 35 0.04 9.96 -1.21
CA PHE A 35 -1.16 10.36 -1.96
C PHE A 35 -2.26 10.85 -1.01
N GLU A 36 -2.50 10.12 0.08
CA GLU A 36 -3.48 10.49 1.10
C GLU A 36 -3.13 11.83 1.78
N GLY A 37 -1.84 12.02 2.14
CA GLY A 37 -1.37 13.30 2.70
C GLY A 37 -1.50 14.46 1.72
N THR A 38 -1.17 14.23 0.44
CA THR A 38 -1.27 15.27 -0.61
C THR A 38 -2.73 15.63 -0.86
N ALA A 39 -3.62 14.63 -0.94
CA ALA A 39 -5.04 14.85 -1.12
C ALA A 39 -5.64 15.66 0.03
N PHE A 40 -5.23 15.38 1.27
CA PHE A 40 -5.66 16.14 2.45
C PHE A 40 -5.20 17.61 2.39
N ILE A 41 -3.94 17.86 2.03
CA ILE A 41 -3.40 19.22 1.89
C ILE A 41 -4.13 19.97 0.77
N CYS A 42 -4.37 19.32 -0.38
CA CYS A 42 -5.12 19.92 -1.48
C CYS A 42 -6.54 20.28 -1.02
N MET A 43 -7.25 19.36 -0.36
CA MET A 43 -8.59 19.63 0.15
C MET A 43 -8.61 20.83 1.10
N PHE A 44 -7.65 20.89 2.04
CA PHE A 44 -7.51 22.02 2.95
C PHE A 44 -7.23 23.33 2.20
N ALA A 45 -6.29 23.34 1.25
CA ALA A 45 -5.97 24.52 0.46
C ALA A 45 -7.16 25.02 -0.37
N PHE A 46 -7.94 24.11 -0.97
CA PHE A 46 -9.18 24.47 -1.68
C PHE A 46 -10.20 25.06 -0.72
N THR A 47 -10.47 24.41 0.42
CA THR A 47 -11.42 24.94 1.42
C THR A 47 -11.01 26.33 1.90
N PHE A 48 -9.73 26.57 2.18
CA PHE A 48 -9.23 27.89 2.55
C PHE A 48 -9.37 28.90 1.42
N SER A 49 -9.02 28.50 0.18
CA SER A 49 -9.17 29.38 -0.99
C SER A 49 -10.62 29.82 -1.18
N PHE A 50 -11.58 28.90 -1.08
CA PHE A 50 -13.01 29.23 -1.14
C PHE A 50 -13.49 30.09 0.03
N PHE A 51 -12.98 29.86 1.24
CA PHE A 51 -13.33 30.65 2.42
C PHE A 51 -12.87 32.11 2.30
N PHE A 52 -11.74 32.36 1.65
CA PHE A 52 -11.23 33.72 1.41
C PHE A 52 -11.75 34.37 0.11
N LEU A 53 -12.15 33.58 -0.91
CA LEU A 53 -12.76 34.12 -2.14
C LEU A 53 -14.16 34.73 -1.94
N GLY A 54 -14.83 34.41 -0.83
CA GLY A 54 -16.14 34.95 -0.47
C GLY A 54 -16.12 36.25 0.35
N LYS A 55 -14.95 36.88 0.51
CA LYS A 55 -14.76 38.20 1.12
C LYS A 55 -14.49 39.26 0.07
#